data_AF-A0A5S4VM21-F1
#
_entry.id   AF-A0A5S4VM21-F1
#
_cell.length_a   1.000
_cell.length_b   1.000
_cell.length_c   1.000
_cell.angle_alpha   90.00
_cell.angle_beta   90.00
_cell.angle_gamma   90.00
#
_symmetry.space_group_name_H-M   'P 1'
#
loop_
_entity.id
_entity.type
_entity.pdbx_description
1 polymer ?
#
loop_
_entity_poly.entity_id
_entity_poly.type
_entity_poly.pdbx_seq_one_letter_code
_entity_poly.pdbx_strand_id
1 'polypeptide(L)'
;MQTDIFLQKTLVEVVKEELKGYVTLNNGEMVEFNVYPQNLPAKQGKNDKDHFPYVLVCLDEETIAGEDSNNICSIYFLVGIQDQNPNRQGHFDVANVLNKLQDRFLKDRLIDQRYRIQFPITKKFQEEDTWPKFIGGMSTLWDVSKMEMRETEYD
;
A
#
# COMPACT_ATOMS: atom_id res chain seq x y z
N MET A 1 -7.67 -13.37 17.29
CA MET A 1 -7.96 -12.10 16.60
C MET A 1 -6.90 -11.95 15.51
N GLN A 2 -7.27 -11.76 14.24
CA GLN A 2 -6.31 -11.75 13.14
C GLN A 2 -5.77 -10.32 12.94
N THR A 3 -4.58 -10.05 13.48
CA THR A 3 -4.04 -8.71 13.74
C THR A 3 -3.50 -8.00 12.50
N ASP A 4 -2.98 -8.76 11.53
CA ASP A 4 -2.52 -8.36 10.19
C ASP A 4 -3.68 -7.87 9.29
N ILE A 5 -4.84 -8.54 9.30
CA ILE A 5 -6.02 -8.08 8.54
C ILE A 5 -6.49 -6.72 9.06
N PHE A 6 -6.48 -6.51 10.38
CA PHE A 6 -6.83 -5.21 10.96
C PHE A 6 -5.80 -4.13 10.60
N LEU A 7 -4.51 -4.47 10.55
CA LEU A 7 -3.47 -3.58 10.05
C LEU A 7 -3.76 -3.16 8.61
N GLN A 8 -3.99 -4.10 7.70
CA GLN A 8 -4.27 -3.80 6.29
C GLN A 8 -5.50 -2.88 6.15
N LYS A 9 -6.61 -3.20 6.82
CA LYS A 9 -7.82 -2.37 6.80
C LYS A 9 -7.57 -0.96 7.31
N THR A 10 -6.81 -0.84 8.39
CA THR A 10 -6.44 0.46 8.97
C THR A 10 -5.59 1.27 7.99
N LEU A 11 -4.59 0.65 7.39
CA LEU A 11 -3.73 1.30 6.40
C LEU A 11 -4.48 1.71 5.13
N VAL A 12 -5.47 0.94 4.68
CA VAL A 12 -6.36 1.34 3.58
C VAL A 12 -7.07 2.65 3.89
N GLU A 13 -7.64 2.80 5.09
CA GLU A 13 -8.33 4.04 5.48
C GLU A 13 -7.35 5.21 5.65
N VAL A 14 -6.15 4.96 6.17
CA VAL A 14 -5.08 5.98 6.25
C VAL A 14 -4.69 6.46 4.85
N VAL A 15 -4.51 5.56 3.88
CA VAL A 15 -4.17 5.91 2.50
C VAL A 15 -5.31 6.68 1.84
N LYS A 16 -6.57 6.30 2.06
CA LYS A 16 -7.74 7.04 1.54
C LYS A 16 -7.78 8.48 2.07
N GLU A 17 -7.60 8.67 3.38
CA GLU A 17 -7.62 10.01 3.96
C GLU A 17 -6.41 10.84 3.48
N GLU A 18 -5.23 10.23 3.37
CA GLU A 18 -4.01 10.91 2.91
C GLU A 18 -4.09 11.38 1.45
N LEU A 19 -4.83 10.64 0.62
CA LEU A 19 -5.04 10.93 -0.80
C LEU A 19 -6.36 11.65 -1.10
N LYS A 20 -7.14 12.01 -0.08
CA LYS A 20 -8.42 12.70 -0.25
C LYS A 20 -8.24 14.03 -0.97
N GLY A 21 -8.96 14.20 -2.08
CA GLY A 21 -8.85 15.38 -2.95
C GLY A 21 -7.54 15.46 -3.74
N TYR A 22 -6.66 14.46 -3.66
CA TYR A 22 -5.49 14.35 -4.51
C TYR A 22 -5.90 13.71 -5.85
N VAL A 23 -5.71 14.45 -6.92
CA VAL A 23 -6.15 14.08 -8.26
C VAL A 23 -4.97 13.97 -9.22
N THR A 24 -5.09 13.08 -10.21
CA THR A 24 -4.16 13.01 -11.36
C THR A 24 -4.96 12.86 -12.66
N LEU A 25 -4.28 13.08 -13.78
CA LEU A 25 -4.84 12.95 -15.10
C LEU A 25 -5.00 11.46 -15.46
N ASN A 26 -6.22 11.04 -15.77
CA ASN A 26 -6.51 9.75 -16.40
C ASN A 26 -7.36 9.99 -17.65
N ASN A 27 -6.85 9.60 -18.82
CA ASN A 27 -7.54 9.75 -20.11
C ASN A 27 -8.09 11.17 -20.40
N GLY A 28 -7.42 12.21 -19.91
CA GLY A 28 -7.81 13.61 -20.14
C GLY A 28 -8.67 14.23 -19.04
N GLU A 29 -9.05 13.47 -18.01
CA GLU A 29 -9.85 13.95 -16.88
C GLU A 29 -9.05 13.87 -15.57
N MET A 30 -9.26 14.85 -14.68
CA MET A 30 -8.69 14.81 -13.34
C MET A 30 -9.56 13.91 -12.46
N VAL A 31 -8.97 12.83 -11.96
CA VAL A 31 -9.68 11.81 -11.17
C VAL A 31 -8.92 11.53 -9.87
N GLU A 32 -9.66 11.10 -8.84
CA GLU A 32 -9.09 10.71 -7.55
C GLU A 32 -8.49 9.29 -7.59
N PHE A 33 -7.65 8.98 -6.61
CA PHE A 33 -7.10 7.64 -6.45
C PHE A 33 -8.11 6.67 -5.85
N ASN A 34 -8.29 5.54 -6.53
CA ASN A 34 -8.96 4.39 -5.93
C ASN A 34 -8.02 3.69 -4.95
N VAL A 35 -8.51 3.29 -3.78
CA VAL A 35 -7.69 2.57 -2.78
C VAL A 35 -8.35 1.24 -2.46
N TYR A 36 -7.63 0.14 -2.67
CA TYR A 36 -8.14 -1.22 -2.47
C TYR A 36 -7.19 -2.07 -1.61
N PRO A 37 -7.71 -3.01 -0.81
CA PRO A 37 -6.91 -4.05 -0.19
C PRO A 37 -6.55 -5.14 -1.20
N GLN A 38 -5.29 -5.57 -1.23
CA GLN A 38 -4.74 -6.74 -1.95
C GLN A 38 -4.87 -6.76 -3.48
N ASN A 39 -6.08 -6.61 -4.03
CA ASN A 39 -6.40 -6.80 -5.44
C ASN A 39 -7.34 -5.72 -5.95
N LEU A 40 -7.26 -5.45 -7.25
CA LEU A 40 -8.31 -4.71 -7.94
C LEU A 40 -9.62 -5.52 -7.95
N PRO A 41 -10.78 -4.84 -7.99
CA PRO A 41 -12.05 -5.52 -8.23
C PRO A 41 -12.03 -6.37 -9.50
N ALA A 42 -12.89 -7.39 -9.53
CA ALA A 42 -13.03 -8.26 -10.70
C ALA A 42 -13.51 -7.45 -11.91
N LYS A 43 -12.84 -7.64 -13.05
CA LYS A 43 -13.18 -6.94 -14.29
C LYS A 43 -14.62 -7.23 -14.69
N GLN A 44 -15.41 -6.18 -14.89
CA GLN A 44 -16.80 -6.30 -15.37
C GLN A 44 -16.90 -6.36 -16.90
N GLY A 45 -15.79 -6.17 -17.63
CA GLY A 45 -15.73 -6.28 -19.09
C GLY A 45 -14.33 -6.12 -19.67
N LYS A 46 -14.19 -6.26 -21.00
CA LYS A 46 -12.89 -6.13 -21.71
C LYS A 46 -12.24 -4.75 -21.57
N ASN A 47 -13.03 -3.70 -21.31
CA ASN A 47 -12.60 -2.31 -21.21
C ASN A 47 -12.67 -1.75 -19.79
N ASP A 48 -12.67 -2.60 -18.77
CA ASP A 48 -12.64 -2.17 -17.37
C ASP A 48 -11.27 -1.51 -17.05
N LYS A 49 -11.19 -0.23 -17.40
CA LYS A 49 -10.09 0.70 -17.12
C LYS A 49 -10.45 1.63 -15.95
N ASP A 50 -11.58 1.37 -15.30
CA ASP A 50 -12.26 2.30 -14.39
C ASP A 50 -11.54 2.42 -13.05
N HIS A 51 -10.59 1.53 -12.79
CA HIS A 51 -9.83 1.52 -11.54
C HIS A 51 -8.56 2.36 -11.58
N PHE A 52 -8.17 2.93 -12.72
CA PHE A 52 -7.04 3.86 -12.75
C PHE A 52 -7.46 5.27 -12.35
N PRO A 53 -6.61 6.01 -11.60
CA PRO A 53 -5.43 5.52 -10.89
C PRO A 53 -5.82 4.75 -9.61
N TYR A 54 -4.91 3.91 -9.11
CA TYR A 54 -5.13 3.18 -7.86
C TYR A 54 -3.90 3.11 -6.95
N VAL A 55 -4.17 2.84 -5.68
CA VAL A 55 -3.22 2.32 -4.70
C VAL A 55 -3.76 1.01 -4.12
N LEU A 56 -2.98 -0.07 -4.22
CA LEU A 56 -3.24 -1.29 -3.47
C LEU A 56 -2.46 -1.27 -2.17
N VAL A 57 -3.08 -1.75 -1.09
CA VAL A 57 -2.42 -2.03 0.19
C VAL A 57 -2.41 -3.55 0.36
N CYS A 58 -1.25 -4.17 0.16
CA CYS A 58 -1.11 -5.63 0.10
C CYS A 58 -0.40 -6.16 1.34
N LEU A 59 -0.97 -7.20 1.95
CA LEU A 59 -0.21 -8.08 2.82
C LEU A 59 0.83 -8.81 1.95
N ASP A 60 2.06 -8.88 2.45
CA ASP A 60 3.18 -9.49 1.74
C ASP A 60 3.74 -10.67 2.54
N GLU A 61 4.58 -10.40 3.54
CA GLU A 61 5.17 -11.40 4.43
C GLU A 61 4.85 -11.09 5.89
N GLU A 62 4.71 -12.10 6.75
CA GLU A 62 4.69 -11.93 8.20
C GLU A 62 5.75 -12.81 8.84
N THR A 63 6.60 -12.21 9.68
CA THR A 63 7.63 -12.90 10.45
C THR A 63 7.24 -12.98 11.92
N ILE A 64 7.18 -14.20 12.44
CA ILE A 64 6.99 -14.49 13.88
C ILE A 64 8.35 -14.85 14.46
N ALA A 65 8.98 -13.91 15.18
CA ALA A 65 10.36 -14.07 15.64
C ALA A 65 10.50 -14.93 16.92
N GLY A 66 9.40 -15.27 17.59
CA GLY A 66 9.38 -16.03 18.84
C GLY A 66 8.14 -15.76 19.68
N GLU A 67 8.03 -16.45 20.81
CA GLU A 67 6.84 -16.47 21.69
C GLU A 67 6.61 -15.16 22.45
N ASP A 68 7.67 -14.38 22.66
CA ASP A 68 7.65 -13.12 23.41
C ASP A 68 7.87 -11.88 22.54
N SER A 69 8.17 -12.07 21.27
CA SER A 69 8.37 -10.98 20.32
C SER A 69 7.06 -10.62 19.62
N ASN A 70 6.88 -9.33 19.34
CA ASN A 70 5.88 -8.90 18.36
C ASN A 70 6.17 -9.55 16.99
N ASN A 71 5.11 -9.76 16.22
CA ASN A 71 5.24 -10.15 14.82
C ASN A 71 5.63 -8.92 14.00
N ILE A 72 6.35 -9.15 12.91
CA ILE A 72 6.65 -8.12 11.90
C ILE A 72 5.84 -8.44 10.65
N CYS A 73 4.93 -7.56 10.26
CA CYS A 73 4.18 -7.68 9.02
C CYS A 73 4.72 -6.72 7.95
N SER A 74 5.10 -7.26 6.80
CA SER A 74 5.42 -6.52 5.59
C SER A 74 4.15 -6.13 4.85
N ILE A 75 4.02 -4.84 4.56
CA ILE A 75 2.97 -4.27 3.74
C ILE A 75 3.59 -3.66 2.49
N TYR A 76 3.08 -4.08 1.34
CA TYR A 76 3.44 -3.54 0.05
C TYR A 76 2.35 -2.63 -0.50
N PHE A 77 2.68 -1.37 -0.72
CA PHE A 77 1.82 -0.39 -1.38
C PHE A 77 2.14 -0.38 -2.88
N LEU A 78 1.15 -0.65 -3.74
CA LEU A 78 1.33 -0.63 -5.20
C LEU A 78 0.51 0.51 -5.81
N VAL A 79 1.19 1.44 -6.48
CA VAL A 79 0.56 2.56 -7.18
C VAL A 79 0.53 2.25 -8.67
N GLY A 80 -0.66 2.34 -9.28
CA GLY A 80 -0.86 2.18 -10.72
C GLY A 80 -1.49 3.42 -11.34
N ILE A 81 -0.85 3.96 -12.36
CA ILE A 81 -1.30 5.15 -13.10
C ILE A 81 -1.32 4.83 -14.59
N GLN A 82 -2.28 5.42 -15.31
CA GLN A 82 -2.36 5.35 -16.76
C GLN A 82 -2.27 6.76 -17.35
N ASP A 83 -1.15 7.06 -18.01
CA ASP A 83 -0.89 8.34 -18.65
C ASP A 83 -0.60 8.12 -20.15
N GLN A 84 -1.50 8.62 -21.00
CA GLN A 84 -1.37 8.52 -22.46
C GLN A 84 -0.53 9.64 -23.07
N ASN A 85 0.05 10.54 -22.27
CA ASN A 85 0.90 11.61 -22.78
C ASN A 85 2.15 11.02 -23.46
N PRO A 86 2.44 11.39 -24.73
CA PRO A 86 3.63 10.92 -25.44
C PRO A 86 4.97 11.30 -24.79
N ASN A 87 4.99 12.25 -23.85
CA ASN A 87 6.20 12.59 -23.09
C ASN A 87 6.59 11.53 -22.04
N ARG A 88 5.68 10.60 -21.72
CA ARG A 88 5.88 9.44 -20.82
C ARG A 88 6.30 9.80 -19.39
N GLN A 89 5.69 10.84 -18.82
CA GLN A 89 6.09 11.39 -17.51
C GLN A 89 5.20 10.93 -16.33
N GLY A 90 4.29 9.98 -16.52
CA GLY A 90 3.41 9.46 -15.45
C GLY A 90 4.14 8.84 -14.24
N HIS A 91 5.44 8.50 -14.35
CA HIS A 91 6.25 8.05 -13.22
C HIS A 91 6.40 9.12 -12.12
N PHE A 92 6.29 10.42 -12.45
CA PHE A 92 6.31 11.48 -11.44
C PHE A 92 5.09 11.42 -10.54
N ASP A 93 3.91 11.10 -11.07
CA ASP A 93 2.71 10.97 -10.25
C ASP A 93 2.81 9.75 -9.33
N VAL A 94 3.37 8.64 -9.83
CA VAL A 94 3.71 7.47 -9.00
C VAL A 94 4.64 7.89 -7.86
N ALA A 95 5.73 8.60 -8.17
CA ALA A 95 6.70 9.05 -7.17
C ALA A 95 6.07 10.01 -6.14
N ASN A 96 5.21 10.93 -6.58
CA ASN A 96 4.52 11.89 -5.70
C ASN A 96 3.60 11.17 -4.71
N VAL A 97 2.81 10.20 -5.16
CA VAL A 97 1.96 9.38 -4.27
C VAL A 97 2.83 8.63 -3.25
N LEU A 98 3.87 7.93 -3.70
CA LEU A 98 4.77 7.20 -2.81
C LEU A 98 5.48 8.14 -1.82
N ASN A 99 5.85 9.36 -2.22
CA ASN A 99 6.43 10.38 -1.35
C ASN A 99 5.45 10.87 -0.29
N LYS A 100 4.18 11.08 -0.66
CA LYS A 100 3.13 11.49 0.26
C LYS A 100 2.85 10.41 1.31
N LEU A 101 2.76 9.14 0.90
CA LEU A 101 2.62 8.03 1.83
C LEU A 101 3.83 7.87 2.76
N GLN A 102 5.05 7.98 2.21
CA GLN A 102 6.27 7.97 3.03
C GLN A 102 6.24 9.10 4.07
N ASP A 103 5.95 10.33 3.67
CA ASP A 103 5.87 11.48 4.58
C ASP A 103 4.82 11.26 5.67
N ARG A 104 3.63 10.75 5.31
CA ARG A 104 2.57 10.41 6.26
C ARG A 104 3.03 9.40 7.31
N PHE A 105 3.69 8.33 6.91
CA PHE A 105 4.13 7.28 7.84
C PHE A 105 5.36 7.68 8.66
N LEU A 106 6.22 8.56 8.15
CA LEU A 106 7.36 9.07 8.90
C LEU A 106 6.97 10.16 9.91
N LYS A 107 5.95 10.97 9.61
CA LYS A 107 5.43 11.99 10.54
C LYS A 107 4.63 11.39 11.69
N ASP A 108 3.81 10.38 11.41
CA ASP A 108 3.08 9.65 12.43
C ASP A 108 3.33 8.14 12.26
N ARG A 109 4.28 7.69 13.07
CA ARG A 109 4.87 6.34 13.04
C ARG A 109 4.05 5.31 13.82
N LEU A 110 3.03 5.73 14.58
CA LEU A 110 2.21 4.84 15.39
C LEU A 110 0.74 4.98 14.97
N ILE A 111 0.29 4.06 14.13
CA ILE A 111 -1.07 4.06 13.61
C ILE A 111 -1.98 3.30 14.56
N ASP A 112 -3.17 3.88 14.78
CA ASP A 112 -4.24 3.28 15.61
C ASP A 112 -3.75 2.90 17.02
N GLN A 113 -2.77 3.66 17.53
CA GLN A 113 -2.13 3.46 18.84
C GLN A 113 -1.47 2.07 19.06
N ARG A 114 -1.32 1.25 18.00
CA ARG A 114 -0.82 -0.13 18.13
C ARG A 114 0.17 -0.57 17.06
N TYR A 115 0.08 -0.03 15.85
CA TYR A 115 0.93 -0.45 14.73
C TYR A 115 2.07 0.53 14.55
N ARG A 116 3.30 0.07 14.81
CA ARG A 116 4.50 0.91 14.68
C ARG A 116 5.26 0.56 13.40
N ILE A 117 5.53 1.57 12.58
CA ILE A 117 6.36 1.38 11.39
C ILE A 117 7.84 1.22 11.76
N GLN A 118 8.47 0.24 11.12
CA GLN A 118 9.87 -0.14 11.25
C GLN A 118 10.65 0.17 9.97
N PHE A 119 11.97 0.21 10.11
CA PHE A 119 12.90 0.38 8.99
C PHE A 119 13.48 -0.97 8.55
N PRO A 120 13.87 -1.12 7.27
CA PRO A 120 13.85 -0.10 6.22
C PRO A 120 12.46 0.11 5.59
N ILE A 121 12.25 1.32 5.03
CA ILE A 121 11.19 1.59 4.05
C ILE A 121 11.86 1.64 2.68
N THR A 122 11.36 0.88 1.71
CA THR A 122 11.94 0.84 0.37
C THR A 122 10.92 1.24 -0.68
N LYS A 123 11.38 1.83 -1.78
CA LYS A 123 10.56 2.16 -2.95
C LYS A 123 11.18 1.53 -4.18
N LYS A 124 10.34 1.03 -5.07
CA LYS A 124 10.75 0.48 -6.36
C LYS A 124 9.84 1.02 -7.45
N PHE A 125 10.43 1.38 -8.58
CA PHE A 125 9.70 1.83 -9.76
C PHE A 125 9.79 0.74 -10.83
N GLN A 126 8.77 0.68 -11.68
CA GLN A 126 8.79 -0.16 -12.85
C GLN A 126 9.95 0.24 -13.79
N GLU A 127 10.70 -0.76 -14.24
CA GLU A 127 11.81 -0.59 -15.18
C GLU A 127 11.41 -0.85 -16.64
N GLU A 128 10.37 -1.68 -16.84
CA GLU A 128 9.87 -2.04 -18.16
C GLU A 128 9.07 -0.90 -18.81
N ASP A 129 9.23 -0.70 -20.12
CA ASP A 129 8.39 0.20 -20.90
C ASP A 129 7.00 -0.42 -21.10
N THR A 130 6.04 -0.01 -20.28
CA THR A 130 4.65 -0.44 -20.39
C THR A 130 3.69 0.71 -20.70
N TRP A 131 4.20 1.78 -21.32
CA TRP A 131 3.38 2.93 -21.71
C TRP A 131 2.09 2.46 -22.40
N PRO A 132 0.91 2.96 -21.97
CA PRO A 132 0.68 4.12 -21.11
C PRO A 132 0.64 3.84 -19.59
N LYS A 133 1.05 2.67 -19.11
CA LYS A 133 0.99 2.32 -17.68
C LYS A 133 2.30 2.64 -16.98
N PHE A 134 2.16 3.21 -15.79
CA PHE A 134 3.26 3.52 -14.88
C PHE A 134 2.96 2.91 -13.52
N ILE A 135 3.90 2.12 -13.02
CA ILE A 135 3.74 1.38 -11.77
C ILE A 135 4.95 1.65 -10.87
N GLY A 136 4.68 1.74 -9.57
CA GLY A 136 5.71 1.73 -8.55
C GLY A 136 5.14 1.25 -7.24
N GLY A 137 6.00 0.87 -6.31
CA GLY A 137 5.56 0.45 -5.00
C GLY A 137 6.51 0.82 -3.88
N MET A 138 6.00 0.68 -2.67
CA MET A 138 6.70 0.94 -1.43
C MET A 138 6.48 -0.23 -0.47
N SER A 139 7.56 -0.79 0.07
CA SER A 139 7.50 -1.82 1.11
C SER A 139 7.79 -1.19 2.47
N THR A 140 7.00 -1.60 3.46
CA THR A 140 7.06 -1.14 4.85
C THR A 140 6.93 -2.32 5.80
N LEU A 141 7.54 -2.21 6.97
CA LEU A 141 7.48 -3.21 8.03
C LEU A 141 6.70 -2.65 9.22
N TRP A 142 5.86 -3.45 9.85
CA TRP A 142 5.00 -3.03 10.95
C TRP A 142 5.05 -4.00 12.12
N ASP A 143 5.23 -3.47 13.32
CA ASP A 143 5.02 -4.25 14.53
C ASP A 143 3.53 -4.57 14.69
N VAL A 144 3.24 -5.84 14.91
CA VAL A 144 1.91 -6.36 15.18
C VAL A 144 1.96 -7.18 16.47
N SER A 145 0.96 -7.04 17.33
CA SER A 145 0.93 -7.72 18.63
C SER A 145 1.06 -9.24 18.45
N LYS A 146 1.86 -9.86 19.32
CA LYS A 146 2.04 -11.31 19.36
C LYS A 146 0.70 -12.04 19.49
N MET A 147 0.61 -13.22 18.88
CA MET A 147 -0.50 -14.13 19.13
C MET A 147 -0.33 -14.79 20.50
N GLU A 148 -1.42 -14.92 21.25
CA GLU A 148 -1.42 -15.74 22.45
C GLU A 148 -1.25 -17.21 22.05
N MET A 149 -0.13 -17.79 22.46
CA MET A 149 0.12 -19.22 22.32
C MET A 149 -0.57 -19.94 23.46
N ARG A 150 -1.18 -21.10 23.19
CA ARG A 150 -1.72 -21.92 24.25
C ARG A 150 -0.57 -22.64 24.93
N GLU A 151 -0.41 -22.41 26.23
CA GLU A 151 0.44 -23.24 27.07
C GLU A 151 -0.13 -24.66 27.11
N THR A 152 0.76 -25.62 26.95
CA THR A 152 0.53 -27.05 27.06
C THR A 152 1.09 -27.55 28.40
N GLU A 153 0.73 -28.77 28.79
CA GLU A 153 1.25 -29.41 30.00
C GLU A 153 2.77 -29.74 29.94
N TYR A 154 3.42 -29.43 28.82
CA TYR A 154 4.83 -29.67 28.56
C TYR A 154 5.69 -28.40 28.47
N ASP A 155 5.08 -27.22 28.63
CA ASP A 155 5.76 -25.90 28.61
C ASP A 155 6.23 -25.46 30.01
#